data_AF-A0A4Z1EDJ9-F1
#
_entry.id   AF-A0A4Z1EDJ9-F1
#
_cell.length_a   1.000
_cell.length_b   1.000
_cell.length_c   1.000
_cell.angle_alpha   90.00
_cell.angle_beta   90.00
_cell.angle_gamma   90.00
#
_symmetry.space_group_name_H-M   'P 1'
#
loop_
_entity.id
_entity.type
_entity.pdbx_description
1 polymer ?
#
loop_
_entity_poly.entity_id
_entity_poly.type
_entity_poly.pdbx_seq_one_letter_code
_entity_poly.pdbx_strand_id
1 'polypeptide(L)'
;MYRTESLTTLLSLRNLAATIFVYFGSLTFYRPFLHPLAQFPGPKLAAITSPIIRISPYELHVIDPAFVEKLYRQDGRWHKYSWALDGFSAGGAIVCTADHDTHKARRLPLSAFFSKVQVVNKQDLVYRNVQKLCAATSAFTRDISTEFILGKSYNSLDKEDFDIEMTNVFQGSSHIWRITKHITWFGPTMKSIPIDWVIKVADDGTKAFFRYLKETTHDTKELLAAIALPDPNDKAPRTIIH
;
A
#
# COMPACT_ATOMS: atom_id res chain seq x y z
N MET A 1 -46.38 18.88 -35.29
CA MET A 1 -45.79 18.46 -34.00
C MET A 1 -44.29 18.20 -34.07
N TYR A 2 -43.75 17.62 -35.16
CA TYR A 2 -42.30 17.35 -35.31
C TYR A 2 -41.38 18.58 -35.37
N ARG A 3 -41.85 19.74 -35.84
CA ARG A 3 -40.99 20.92 -36.04
C ARG A 3 -40.60 21.60 -34.72
N THR A 4 -41.50 21.64 -33.74
CA THR A 4 -41.25 22.26 -32.43
C THR A 4 -40.25 21.48 -31.59
N GLU A 5 -40.21 20.15 -31.72
CA GLU A 5 -39.23 19.30 -31.01
C GLU A 5 -37.81 19.38 -31.61
N SER A 6 -37.68 19.64 -32.92
CA SER A 6 -36.37 19.86 -33.55
C SER A 6 -35.73 21.20 -33.12
N LEU A 7 -36.55 22.21 -32.84
CA LEU A 7 -36.07 23.53 -32.44
C LEU A 7 -35.60 23.54 -30.99
N THR A 8 -36.33 22.85 -30.10
CA THR A 8 -35.95 22.72 -28.70
C THR A 8 -34.67 21.90 -28.53
N THR A 9 -34.46 20.86 -29.34
CA THR A 9 -33.22 20.06 -29.32
C THR A 9 -31.99 20.81 -29.84
N LEU A 10 -32.13 21.62 -30.89
CA LEU A 10 -31.04 22.47 -31.38
C LEU A 10 -30.65 23.57 -30.39
N LEU A 11 -31.63 24.18 -29.72
CA LEU A 11 -31.37 25.15 -28.65
C LEU A 11 -30.65 24.52 -27.46
N SER A 12 -31.03 23.28 -27.11
CA SER A 12 -30.38 22.50 -26.05
C SER A 12 -28.89 22.20 -26.35
N LEU A 13 -28.58 21.75 -27.57
CA LEU A 13 -27.19 21.47 -28.00
C LEU A 13 -26.30 22.73 -27.97
N ARG A 14 -26.86 23.87 -28.36
CA ARG A 14 -26.14 25.14 -28.38
C ARG A 14 -25.78 25.60 -26.97
N ASN A 15 -26.72 25.46 -26.04
CA ASN A 15 -26.49 25.77 -24.63
C ASN A 15 -25.46 24.82 -24.00
N LEU A 16 -25.45 23.54 -24.37
CA LEU A 16 -24.43 22.58 -23.92
C LEU A 16 -23.02 22.95 -24.42
N ALA A 17 -22.88 23.26 -25.72
CA ALA A 17 -21.60 23.67 -26.30
C ALA A 17 -21.07 24.97 -25.69
N ALA A 18 -21.95 25.94 -25.43
CA ALA A 18 -21.59 27.18 -24.74
C ALA A 18 -21.11 26.92 -23.30
N THR A 19 -21.78 26.01 -22.59
CA THR A 19 -21.42 25.65 -21.21
C THR A 19 -20.04 24.98 -21.15
N ILE A 20 -19.73 24.07 -22.09
CA ILE A 20 -18.40 23.42 -22.21
C ILE A 20 -17.31 24.45 -22.51
N PHE A 21 -17.57 25.40 -23.40
CA PHE A 21 -16.60 26.43 -23.77
C PHE A 21 -16.28 27.39 -22.60
N VAL A 22 -17.30 27.82 -21.86
CA VAL A 22 -17.14 28.66 -20.65
C VAL A 22 -16.42 27.88 -19.54
N TYR A 23 -16.68 26.59 -19.40
CA TYR A 23 -16.03 25.74 -18.42
C TYR A 23 -14.52 25.58 -18.68
N PHE A 24 -14.10 25.17 -19.89
CA PHE A 24 -12.68 25.02 -20.21
C PHE A 24 -11.95 26.37 -20.28
N GLY A 25 -12.63 27.43 -20.72
CA GLY A 25 -12.10 28.79 -20.71
C GLY A 25 -11.78 29.30 -19.30
N SER A 26 -12.74 29.17 -18.36
CA SER A 26 -12.54 29.60 -16.96
C SER A 26 -11.44 28.80 -16.23
N LEU A 27 -11.30 27.50 -16.53
CA LEU A 27 -10.27 26.61 -15.98
C LEU A 27 -8.84 26.97 -16.45
N THR A 28 -8.71 27.41 -17.72
CA THR A 28 -7.45 27.84 -18.34
C THR A 28 -6.94 29.16 -17.76
N PHE A 29 -7.83 29.97 -17.20
CA PHE A 29 -7.47 31.25 -16.55
C PHE A 29 -7.24 31.12 -15.04
N TYR A 30 -8.07 30.34 -14.34
CA TYR A 30 -7.98 30.19 -12.89
C TYR A 30 -6.67 29.50 -12.44
N ARG A 31 -6.24 28.47 -13.18
CA ARG A 31 -5.14 27.57 -12.83
C ARG A 31 -3.72 28.19 -12.73
N PRO A 32 -3.27 29.10 -13.62
CA PRO A 32 -1.94 29.73 -13.49
C PRO A 32 -1.87 31.00 -12.64
N PHE A 33 -3.01 31.64 -12.36
CA PHE A 33 -3.01 33.02 -11.85
C PHE A 33 -3.69 33.16 -10.50
N LEU A 34 -4.75 32.40 -10.27
CA LEU A 34 -5.55 32.46 -9.05
C LEU A 34 -5.39 31.19 -8.20
N HIS A 35 -4.74 30.15 -8.74
CA HIS A 35 -4.49 28.89 -8.04
C HIS A 35 -3.45 29.09 -6.93
N PRO A 36 -3.69 28.63 -5.70
CA PRO A 36 -2.79 28.85 -4.57
C PRO A 36 -1.35 28.35 -4.77
N LEU A 37 -1.11 27.34 -5.59
CA LEU A 37 0.26 26.88 -5.93
C LEU A 37 1.00 27.78 -6.91
N ALA A 38 0.33 28.81 -7.46
CA ALA A 38 0.95 29.86 -8.25
C ALA A 38 1.88 30.75 -7.41
N GLN A 39 1.69 30.77 -6.08
CA GLN A 39 2.55 31.51 -5.15
C GLN A 39 3.90 30.80 -4.87
N PHE A 40 4.06 29.54 -5.32
CA PHE A 40 5.32 28.82 -5.31
C PHE A 40 5.81 28.69 -6.77
N PRO A 41 6.97 29.25 -7.16
CA PRO A 41 7.30 29.43 -8.58
C PRO A 41 7.28 28.10 -9.36
N GLY A 42 6.52 28.08 -10.46
CA GLY A 42 6.35 26.93 -11.36
C GLY A 42 5.65 27.30 -12.70
N PRO A 43 5.63 26.42 -13.71
CA PRO A 43 5.17 26.75 -15.07
C PRO A 43 3.64 26.89 -15.18
N LYS A 44 3.19 28.04 -15.70
CA LYS A 44 1.78 28.43 -15.79
C LYS A 44 0.90 27.54 -16.68
N LEU A 45 1.45 27.08 -17.81
CA LEU A 45 0.75 26.21 -18.77
C LEU A 45 0.54 24.79 -18.24
N ALA A 46 1.35 24.35 -17.28
CA ALA A 46 1.17 23.09 -16.57
C ALA A 46 0.03 23.21 -15.56
N ALA A 47 -0.02 24.28 -14.76
CA ALA A 47 -1.14 24.48 -13.84
C ALA A 47 -2.51 24.33 -14.54
N ILE A 48 -2.62 24.73 -15.83
CA ILE A 48 -3.81 24.67 -16.70
C ILE A 48 -4.23 23.26 -17.12
N THR A 49 -3.30 22.32 -17.24
CA THR A 49 -3.55 20.99 -17.84
C THR A 49 -3.06 19.84 -16.96
N SER A 50 -2.33 20.12 -15.87
CA SER A 50 -1.23 19.23 -15.57
C SER A 50 -1.57 18.11 -14.60
N PRO A 51 -1.04 16.92 -14.89
CA PRO A 51 -0.96 15.82 -13.96
C PRO A 51 -0.07 16.07 -12.72
N ILE A 52 0.47 17.27 -12.47
CA ILE A 52 1.44 17.52 -11.39
C ILE A 52 0.96 18.65 -10.47
N ILE A 53 0.73 18.31 -9.20
CA ILE A 53 0.17 19.18 -8.17
C ILE A 53 1.09 19.17 -6.95
N ARG A 54 1.48 20.33 -6.43
CA ARG A 54 2.23 20.45 -5.17
C ARG A 54 1.28 20.48 -3.98
N ILE A 55 1.40 19.53 -3.04
CA ILE A 55 0.51 19.46 -1.86
C ILE A 55 1.08 20.29 -0.70
N SER A 56 2.40 20.25 -0.50
CA SER A 56 3.11 20.97 0.55
C SER A 56 4.52 21.37 0.07
N PRO A 57 5.32 22.14 0.83
CA PRO A 57 6.70 22.44 0.46
C PRO A 57 7.54 21.19 0.18
N TYR A 58 7.18 20.06 0.78
CA TYR A 58 7.90 18.78 0.71
C TYR A 58 7.17 17.69 -0.09
N GLU A 59 5.93 17.90 -0.52
CA GLU A 59 5.12 16.88 -1.21
C GLU A 59 4.64 17.35 -2.58
N LEU A 60 4.89 16.53 -3.60
CA LEU A 60 4.40 16.68 -4.96
C LEU A 60 3.57 15.44 -5.32
N HIS A 61 2.34 15.68 -5.76
CA HIS A 61 1.48 14.69 -6.38
C HIS A 61 1.70 14.71 -7.89
N VAL A 62 1.98 13.54 -8.47
CA VAL A 62 2.25 13.38 -9.90
C VAL A 62 1.39 12.23 -10.42
N ILE A 63 0.47 12.51 -11.32
CA ILE A 63 -0.39 11.58 -12.06
C ILE A 63 -0.04 11.61 -13.56
N ASP A 64 1.26 11.63 -13.86
CA ASP A 64 1.82 11.71 -15.22
C ASP A 64 2.64 10.47 -15.53
N PRO A 65 2.28 9.63 -16.52
CA PRO A 65 3.10 8.48 -16.91
C PRO A 65 4.51 8.90 -17.39
N ALA A 66 4.68 10.10 -17.93
CA ALA A 66 6.00 10.59 -18.36
C ALA A 66 6.99 10.75 -17.19
N PHE A 67 6.49 10.83 -15.95
CA PHE A 67 7.33 10.92 -14.76
C PHE A 67 7.73 9.57 -14.18
N VAL A 68 7.20 8.44 -14.68
CA VAL A 68 7.51 7.11 -14.12
C VAL A 68 9.00 6.81 -14.20
N GLU A 69 9.62 7.02 -15.37
CA GLU A 69 11.06 6.79 -15.53
C GLU A 69 11.89 7.72 -14.64
N LYS A 70 11.43 8.95 -14.43
CA LYS A 70 12.13 9.93 -13.56
C LYS A 70 12.06 9.55 -12.08
N LEU A 71 10.89 9.11 -11.62
CA LEU A 71 10.63 8.77 -10.21
C LEU A 71 11.15 7.38 -9.84
N TYR A 72 11.03 6.41 -10.74
CA TYR A 72 11.35 4.99 -10.50
C TYR A 72 12.64 4.51 -11.18
N ARG A 73 13.53 5.43 -11.56
CA ARG A 73 14.87 5.10 -12.07
C ARG A 73 15.68 4.29 -11.05
N GLN A 74 16.51 3.37 -11.55
CA GLN A 74 17.29 2.45 -10.71
C GLN A 74 18.64 3.03 -10.25
N ASP A 75 19.16 4.02 -10.95
CA ASP A 75 20.43 4.70 -10.69
C ASP A 75 20.28 5.89 -9.71
N GLY A 76 19.05 6.24 -9.33
CA GLY A 76 18.75 7.37 -8.45
C GLY A 76 18.97 7.07 -6.98
N ARG A 77 19.58 8.02 -6.26
CA ARG A 77 19.66 8.02 -4.80
C ARG A 77 18.59 8.94 -4.22
N TRP A 78 17.55 8.34 -3.65
CA TRP A 78 16.44 9.07 -3.05
C TRP A 78 16.24 8.63 -1.61
N HIS A 79 16.29 9.59 -0.69
CA HIS A 79 15.86 9.36 0.68
C HIS A 79 14.34 9.53 0.73
N LYS A 80 13.67 8.61 1.42
CA LYS A 80 12.27 8.82 1.82
C LYS A 80 12.26 9.75 3.04
N TYR A 81 11.15 10.44 3.26
CA TYR A 81 10.98 11.25 4.46
C TYR A 81 10.80 10.35 5.69
N SER A 82 11.67 10.47 6.69
CA SER A 82 11.60 9.69 7.94
C SER A 82 10.24 9.83 8.61
N TRP A 83 9.77 11.07 8.79
CA TRP A 83 8.48 11.37 9.42
C TRP A 83 7.29 10.68 8.72
N ALA A 84 7.35 10.47 7.40
CA ALA A 84 6.29 9.79 6.66
C ALA A 84 6.31 8.27 6.90
N LEU A 85 7.50 7.70 7.11
CA LEU A 85 7.69 6.29 7.40
C LEU A 85 7.49 5.94 8.88
N ASP A 86 7.85 6.85 9.77
CA ASP A 86 7.66 6.71 11.22
C ASP A 86 6.17 6.56 11.59
N GLY A 87 5.26 7.09 10.74
CA GLY A 87 3.82 6.88 10.87
C GLY A 87 3.40 5.40 10.85
N PHE A 88 4.15 4.50 10.21
CA PHE A 88 3.88 3.06 10.27
C PHE A 88 4.25 2.45 11.63
N SER A 89 5.02 3.17 12.45
CA SER A 89 5.56 2.71 13.73
C SER A 89 6.37 1.40 13.61
N ALA A 90 6.77 0.98 12.42
CA ALA A 90 7.45 -0.29 12.16
C ALA A 90 8.97 -0.08 11.93
N GLY A 91 9.60 0.65 12.85
CA GLY A 91 11.04 0.90 12.82
C GLY A 91 11.84 -0.40 12.67
N GLY A 92 12.85 -0.38 11.81
CA GLY A 92 13.67 -1.56 11.48
C GLY A 92 13.16 -2.39 10.29
N ALA A 93 11.87 -2.29 9.93
CA ALA A 93 11.36 -2.95 8.72
C ALA A 93 11.99 -2.34 7.45
N ILE A 94 12.25 -3.18 6.45
CA ILE A 94 12.84 -2.74 5.17
C ILE A 94 11.98 -1.67 4.53
N VAL A 95 10.66 -1.87 4.47
CA VAL A 95 9.71 -0.91 3.88
C VAL A 95 9.75 0.47 4.56
N CYS A 96 10.03 0.51 5.86
CA CYS A 96 10.11 1.72 6.69
C CYS A 96 11.53 2.30 6.80
N THR A 97 12.48 1.83 5.99
CA THR A 97 13.85 2.38 5.97
C THR A 97 13.91 3.63 5.08
N ALA A 98 14.20 4.79 5.67
CA ALA A 98 14.24 6.08 4.98
C ALA A 98 15.49 6.28 4.12
N ASP A 99 16.65 5.88 4.66
CA ASP A 99 17.94 6.01 4.00
C ASP A 99 18.10 5.04 2.82
N HIS A 100 18.58 5.56 1.70
CA HIS A 100 18.71 4.80 0.45
C HIS A 100 19.68 3.62 0.57
N ASP A 101 20.89 3.85 1.07
CA ASP A 101 21.93 2.81 1.13
C ASP A 101 21.56 1.74 2.14
N THR A 102 21.03 2.15 3.29
CA THR A 102 20.54 1.23 4.32
C THR A 102 19.39 0.37 3.77
N HIS A 103 18.44 0.98 3.06
CA HIS A 103 17.35 0.25 2.41
C HIS A 103 17.89 -0.73 1.37
N LYS A 104 18.83 -0.30 0.52
CA LYS A 104 19.47 -1.13 -0.51
C LYS A 104 20.20 -2.33 0.11
N ALA A 105 21.01 -2.10 1.15
CA ALA A 105 21.73 -3.14 1.87
C ALA A 105 20.78 -4.17 2.51
N ARG A 106 19.67 -3.72 3.11
CA ARG A 106 18.65 -4.62 3.69
C ARG A 106 17.85 -5.39 2.63
N ARG A 107 17.58 -4.79 1.48
CA ARG A 107 16.78 -5.39 0.39
C ARG A 107 17.57 -6.41 -0.43
N LEU A 108 18.89 -6.26 -0.53
CA LEU A 108 19.76 -7.06 -1.39
C LEU A 108 19.71 -8.57 -1.07
N PRO A 109 19.83 -9.02 0.20
CA PRO A 109 19.77 -10.46 0.53
C PRO A 109 18.46 -11.12 0.12
N LEU A 110 17.36 -10.37 0.09
CA LEU A 110 16.05 -10.91 -0.29
C LEU A 110 15.96 -11.32 -1.76
N SER A 111 16.82 -10.77 -2.64
CA SER A 111 16.75 -11.03 -4.08
C SER A 111 16.90 -12.51 -4.46
N ALA A 112 17.70 -13.28 -3.71
CA ALA A 112 17.92 -14.70 -3.96
C ALA A 112 16.63 -15.54 -3.81
N PHE A 113 15.83 -15.23 -2.78
CA PHE A 113 14.56 -15.93 -2.50
C PHE A 113 13.47 -15.64 -3.54
N PHE A 114 13.56 -14.51 -4.24
CA PHE A 114 12.64 -14.13 -5.31
C PHE A 114 13.25 -14.31 -6.71
N SER A 115 14.28 -15.16 -6.85
CA SER A 115 14.80 -15.55 -8.17
C SER A 115 13.79 -16.40 -8.94
N LYS A 116 13.88 -16.40 -10.27
CA LYS A 116 12.97 -17.19 -11.13
C LYS A 116 12.91 -18.67 -10.71
N VAL A 117 14.07 -19.26 -10.37
CA VAL A 117 14.17 -20.66 -9.94
C VAL A 117 13.40 -20.88 -8.64
N GLN A 118 13.58 -20.01 -7.63
CA GLN A 118 12.88 -20.16 -6.35
C GLN A 118 11.37 -19.97 -6.48
N VAL A 119 10.93 -19.03 -7.33
CA VAL A 119 9.51 -18.83 -7.60
C VAL A 119 8.90 -20.04 -8.33
N VAL A 120 9.61 -20.60 -9.32
CA VAL A 120 9.17 -21.80 -10.05
C VAL A 120 9.08 -23.02 -9.13
N ASN A 121 10.05 -23.18 -8.21
CA ASN A 121 10.03 -24.27 -7.22
C ASN A 121 8.85 -24.20 -6.24
N LYS A 122 8.09 -23.10 -6.23
CA LYS A 122 6.89 -22.91 -5.43
C LYS A 122 5.61 -22.90 -6.28
N GLN A 123 5.65 -23.33 -7.54
CA GLN A 123 4.46 -23.40 -8.40
C GLN A 123 3.35 -24.29 -7.83
N ASP A 124 3.69 -25.40 -7.19
CA ASP A 124 2.71 -26.30 -6.58
C ASP A 124 1.86 -25.61 -5.50
N LEU A 125 2.45 -24.67 -4.75
CA LEU A 125 1.71 -23.82 -3.80
C LEU A 125 0.62 -23.01 -4.50
N VAL A 126 0.97 -22.39 -5.63
CA VAL A 126 0.03 -21.59 -6.41
C VAL A 126 -1.08 -22.48 -6.96
N TYR A 127 -0.74 -23.62 -7.58
CA TYR A 127 -1.71 -24.53 -8.17
C TYR A 127 -2.70 -25.11 -7.15
N ARG A 128 -2.23 -25.51 -5.96
CA ARG A 128 -3.09 -26.02 -4.89
C ARG A 128 -4.14 -24.99 -4.45
N ASN A 129 -3.74 -23.72 -4.33
CA ASN A 129 -4.63 -22.66 -3.86
C ASN A 129 -5.51 -22.10 -4.98
N VAL A 130 -5.11 -22.19 -6.25
CA VAL A 130 -5.87 -21.63 -7.38
C VAL A 130 -7.20 -22.36 -7.58
N GLN A 131 -7.25 -23.66 -7.26
CA GLN A 131 -8.48 -24.45 -7.34
C GLN A 131 -9.55 -23.98 -6.35
N LYS A 132 -9.15 -23.33 -5.26
CA LYS A 132 -10.04 -22.76 -4.24
C LYS A 132 -10.42 -21.29 -4.54
N LEU A 133 -9.92 -20.72 -5.63
CA LEU A 133 -10.11 -19.31 -5.97
C LEU A 133 -11.53 -19.04 -6.49
N CYS A 134 -12.51 -18.96 -5.59
CA CYS A 134 -13.90 -18.63 -5.90
C CYS A 134 -14.21 -17.11 -5.82
N ALA A 135 -13.25 -16.25 -6.22
CA ALA A 135 -13.22 -14.78 -6.09
C ALA A 135 -12.58 -14.21 -4.79
N ALA A 136 -12.02 -15.06 -3.93
CA ALA A 136 -11.33 -14.65 -2.70
C ALA A 136 -9.85 -14.26 -2.91
N THR A 137 -9.59 -13.26 -3.76
CA THR A 137 -8.20 -12.88 -4.17
C THR A 137 -7.33 -12.44 -2.99
N SER A 138 -7.90 -11.75 -1.98
CA SER A 138 -7.16 -11.32 -0.80
C SER A 138 -6.72 -12.50 0.06
N ALA A 139 -7.61 -13.47 0.30
CA ALA A 139 -7.30 -14.71 1.02
C ALA A 139 -6.27 -15.55 0.27
N PHE A 140 -6.45 -15.72 -1.04
CA PHE A 140 -5.49 -16.42 -1.91
C PHE A 140 -4.09 -15.80 -1.84
N THR A 141 -4.01 -14.47 -1.99
CA THR A 141 -2.72 -13.75 -1.90
C THR A 141 -2.08 -13.93 -0.54
N ARG A 142 -2.88 -13.89 0.54
CA ARG A 142 -2.40 -14.05 1.90
C ARG A 142 -1.81 -15.43 2.12
N ASP A 143 -2.56 -16.50 1.83
CA ASP A 143 -2.11 -17.88 2.03
C ASP A 143 -0.84 -18.18 1.21
N ILE A 144 -0.78 -17.75 -0.06
CA ILE A 144 0.45 -17.90 -0.85
C ILE A 144 1.60 -17.12 -0.23
N SER A 145 1.38 -15.86 0.16
CA SER A 145 2.45 -15.02 0.70
C SER A 145 3.00 -15.57 2.01
N THR A 146 2.14 -16.03 2.93
CA THR A 146 2.57 -16.54 4.23
C THR A 146 3.21 -17.90 4.10
N GLU A 147 2.72 -18.79 3.23
CA GLU A 147 3.36 -20.08 3.01
C GLU A 147 4.68 -19.93 2.23
N PHE A 148 4.75 -18.98 1.30
CA PHE A 148 5.98 -18.67 0.58
C PHE A 148 7.05 -18.10 1.51
N ILE A 149 6.69 -17.13 2.36
CA ILE A 149 7.64 -16.39 3.22
C ILE A 149 7.95 -17.14 4.52
N LEU A 150 6.92 -17.59 5.22
CA LEU A 150 6.99 -18.17 6.56
C LEU A 150 6.88 -19.69 6.56
N GLY A 151 6.64 -20.34 5.42
CA GLY A 151 6.36 -21.78 5.39
C GLY A 151 5.07 -22.18 6.11
N LYS A 152 4.18 -21.21 6.41
CA LYS A 152 2.96 -21.41 7.19
C LYS A 152 1.73 -20.93 6.42
N SER A 153 0.77 -21.83 6.24
CA SER A 153 -0.56 -21.49 5.75
C SER A 153 -1.48 -21.10 6.91
N TYR A 154 -2.19 -19.99 6.77
CA TYR A 154 -3.27 -19.61 7.69
C TYR A 154 -4.63 -20.10 7.23
N ASN A 155 -4.67 -20.79 6.08
CA ASN A 155 -5.85 -21.39 5.47
C ASN A 155 -7.01 -20.40 5.37
N SER A 156 -6.72 -19.14 5.04
CA SER A 156 -7.76 -18.13 4.82
C SER A 156 -8.73 -18.57 3.73
N LEU A 157 -8.29 -19.32 2.70
CA LEU A 157 -9.15 -19.86 1.65
C LEU A 157 -10.12 -20.96 2.12
N ASP A 158 -9.84 -21.63 3.24
CA ASP A 158 -10.67 -22.72 3.76
C ASP A 158 -11.73 -22.24 4.76
N LYS A 159 -11.71 -20.95 5.11
CA LYS A 159 -12.70 -20.33 5.98
C LYS A 159 -13.89 -19.83 5.18
N GLU A 160 -15.09 -19.97 5.76
CA GLU A 160 -16.35 -19.57 5.11
C GLU A 160 -16.38 -18.08 4.72
N ASP A 161 -15.75 -17.22 5.52
CA ASP A 161 -15.69 -15.77 5.32
C ASP A 161 -14.40 -15.30 4.61
N PHE A 162 -13.53 -16.24 4.24
CA PHE A 162 -12.22 -15.99 3.67
C PHE A 162 -11.31 -15.05 4.50
N ASP A 163 -11.51 -14.98 5.83
CA ASP A 163 -10.90 -13.99 6.70
C ASP A 163 -11.04 -12.55 6.14
N ILE A 164 -12.25 -12.17 5.75
CA ILE A 164 -12.57 -10.84 5.21
C ILE A 164 -12.21 -9.72 6.20
N GLU A 165 -12.37 -9.96 7.49
CA GLU A 165 -12.04 -9.00 8.55
C GLU A 165 -10.57 -8.56 8.52
N MET A 166 -9.67 -9.51 8.27
CA MET A 166 -8.25 -9.20 8.09
C MET A 166 -8.02 -8.31 6.85
N THR A 167 -8.78 -8.56 5.76
CA THR A 167 -8.73 -7.71 4.56
C THR A 167 -9.19 -6.29 4.88
N ASN A 168 -10.28 -6.15 5.63
CA ASN A 168 -10.84 -4.86 6.06
C ASN A 168 -9.85 -4.09 6.92
N VAL A 169 -9.17 -4.74 7.87
CA VAL A 169 -8.14 -4.11 8.70
C VAL A 169 -6.97 -3.60 7.85
N PHE A 170 -6.49 -4.40 6.89
CA PHE A 170 -5.41 -3.96 6.01
C PHE A 170 -5.80 -2.76 5.14
N GLN A 171 -7.02 -2.74 4.57
CA GLN A 171 -7.51 -1.59 3.80
C GLN A 171 -7.72 -0.34 4.68
N GLY A 172 -8.22 -0.54 5.91
CA GLY A 172 -8.43 0.50 6.91
C GLY A 172 -7.14 1.10 7.46
N SER A 173 -6.03 0.36 7.45
CA SER A 173 -4.73 0.80 7.98
C SER A 173 -4.23 2.13 7.39
N SER A 174 -4.61 2.46 6.16
CA SER A 174 -4.28 3.73 5.51
C SER A 174 -4.86 4.95 6.24
N HIS A 175 -6.01 4.79 6.90
CA HIS A 175 -6.63 5.84 7.71
C HIS A 175 -5.81 6.12 8.97
N ILE A 176 -5.31 5.07 9.62
CA ILE A 176 -4.45 5.17 10.80
C ILE A 176 -3.13 5.87 10.42
N TRP A 177 -2.53 5.49 9.29
CA TRP A 177 -1.28 6.11 8.81
C TRP A 177 -1.40 7.63 8.61
N ARG A 178 -2.55 8.12 8.11
CA ARG A 178 -2.78 9.56 7.95
C ARG A 178 -2.78 10.32 9.28
N ILE A 179 -3.12 9.65 10.38
CA ILE A 179 -3.08 10.24 11.73
C ILE A 179 -1.67 10.11 12.30
N THR A 180 -1.10 8.91 12.33
CA THR A 180 0.19 8.63 12.97
C THR A 180 1.36 9.31 12.29
N LYS A 181 1.29 9.61 10.97
CA LYS A 181 2.35 10.36 10.27
C LYS A 181 2.46 11.82 10.71
N HIS A 182 1.37 12.39 11.23
CA HIS A 182 1.33 13.79 11.70
C HIS A 182 1.37 13.90 13.22
N ILE A 183 0.83 12.90 13.93
CA ILE A 183 0.84 12.81 15.40
C ILE A 183 1.85 11.74 15.82
N THR A 184 3.11 12.13 15.89
CA THR A 184 4.26 11.22 16.03
C THR A 184 4.30 10.46 17.37
N TRP A 185 3.68 10.99 18.43
CA TRP A 185 3.56 10.30 19.71
C TRP A 185 2.45 9.25 19.73
N PHE A 186 1.45 9.33 18.83
CA PHE A 186 0.27 8.47 18.87
C PHE A 186 0.63 7.00 18.55
N GLY A 187 1.45 6.77 17.53
CA GLY A 187 1.90 5.42 17.15
C GLY A 187 2.66 4.68 18.27
N PRO A 188 3.72 5.28 18.85
CA PRO A 188 4.41 4.73 20.02
C PRO A 188 3.48 4.47 21.21
N THR A 189 2.54 5.37 21.50
CA THR A 189 1.56 5.16 22.59
C THR A 189 0.67 3.96 22.30
N MET A 190 0.13 3.83 21.08
CA MET A 190 -0.67 2.67 20.68
C MET A 190 0.11 1.34 20.83
N LYS A 191 1.41 1.35 20.53
CA LYS A 191 2.27 0.18 20.69
C LYS A 191 2.56 -0.20 22.15
N SER A 192 2.45 0.75 23.07
CA SER A 192 2.67 0.49 24.51
C SER A 192 1.49 -0.22 25.19
N ILE A 193 0.33 -0.27 24.53
CA ILE A 193 -0.87 -0.92 25.07
C ILE A 193 -0.68 -2.45 25.03
N PRO A 194 -0.93 -3.17 26.14
CA PRO A 194 -0.85 -4.63 26.15
C PRO A 194 -1.80 -5.26 25.12
N ILE A 195 -1.25 -6.10 24.24
CA ILE A 195 -2.02 -6.75 23.15
C ILE A 195 -3.22 -7.52 23.71
N ASP A 196 -3.07 -8.19 24.84
CA ASP A 196 -4.16 -8.96 25.47
C ASP A 196 -5.32 -8.07 25.93
N TRP A 197 -5.02 -6.83 26.36
CA TRP A 197 -6.07 -5.86 26.70
C TRP A 197 -6.81 -5.40 25.44
N VAL A 198 -6.08 -5.12 24.35
CA VAL A 198 -6.68 -4.72 23.06
C VAL A 198 -7.61 -5.82 22.53
N ILE A 199 -7.16 -7.07 22.54
CA ILE A 199 -7.98 -8.22 22.10
C ILE A 199 -9.26 -8.36 22.94
N LYS A 200 -9.23 -7.97 24.22
CA LYS A 200 -10.42 -8.05 25.09
C LYS A 200 -11.47 -6.99 24.76
N VAL A 201 -11.07 -5.80 24.31
CA VAL A 201 -11.96 -4.62 24.22
C VAL A 201 -12.30 -4.20 22.79
N ALA A 202 -11.57 -4.68 21.78
CA ALA A 202 -11.73 -4.21 20.41
C ALA A 202 -12.90 -4.88 19.65
N ASP A 203 -13.18 -4.41 18.44
CA ASP A 203 -14.06 -5.07 17.49
C ASP A 203 -13.43 -6.37 16.94
N ASP A 204 -14.22 -7.20 16.26
CA ASP A 204 -13.80 -8.53 15.83
C ASP A 204 -12.68 -8.51 14.78
N GLY A 205 -12.63 -7.49 13.92
CA GLY A 205 -11.55 -7.31 12.94
C GLY A 205 -10.25 -6.94 13.63
N THR A 206 -10.30 -5.97 14.54
CA THR A 206 -9.13 -5.61 15.36
C THR A 206 -8.65 -6.81 16.19
N LYS A 207 -9.56 -7.60 16.79
CA LYS A 207 -9.19 -8.85 17.48
C LYS A 207 -8.49 -9.85 16.56
N ALA A 208 -9.00 -10.06 15.35
CA ALA A 208 -8.40 -10.98 14.38
C ALA A 208 -6.98 -10.53 14.01
N PHE A 209 -6.79 -9.23 13.75
CA PHE A 209 -5.48 -8.66 13.46
C PHE A 209 -4.49 -8.80 14.62
N PHE A 210 -4.88 -8.45 15.85
CA PHE A 210 -3.97 -8.54 16.99
C PHE A 210 -3.69 -9.98 17.41
N ARG A 211 -4.62 -10.93 17.20
CA ARG A 211 -4.35 -12.37 17.35
C ARG A 211 -3.31 -12.85 16.34
N TYR A 212 -3.49 -12.49 15.07
CA TYR A 212 -2.50 -12.77 14.02
C TYR A 212 -1.14 -12.15 14.33
N LEU A 213 -1.11 -10.90 14.80
CA LEU A 213 0.13 -10.22 15.20
C LEU A 213 0.83 -10.93 16.36
N LYS A 214 0.06 -11.40 17.36
CA LYS A 214 0.57 -12.16 18.50
C LYS A 214 1.16 -13.50 18.04
N GLU A 215 0.44 -14.22 17.19
CA GLU A 215 0.87 -15.50 16.62
C GLU A 215 2.13 -15.35 15.77
N THR A 216 2.14 -14.43 14.79
CA THR A 216 3.32 -14.17 13.94
C THR A 216 4.53 -13.72 14.75
N THR A 217 4.34 -12.91 15.81
CA THR A 217 5.45 -12.50 16.70
C THR A 217 6.01 -13.69 17.48
N HIS A 218 5.14 -14.59 17.93
CA HIS A 218 5.55 -15.81 18.62
C HIS A 218 6.30 -16.74 17.67
N ASP A 219 5.72 -17.06 16.51
CA ASP A 219 6.34 -17.88 15.46
C ASP A 219 7.73 -17.33 15.08
N THR A 220 7.85 -16.01 14.90
CA THR A 220 9.12 -15.36 14.56
C THR A 220 10.17 -15.55 15.65
N LYS A 221 9.78 -15.44 16.93
CA LYS A 221 10.71 -15.66 18.05
C LYS A 221 11.17 -17.11 18.13
N GLU A 222 10.27 -18.06 17.92
CA GLU A 222 10.62 -19.49 17.90
C GLU A 222 11.57 -19.82 16.75
N LEU A 223 11.30 -19.31 15.54
CA LEU A 223 12.18 -19.49 14.39
C LEU A 223 13.58 -18.89 14.64
N LEU A 224 13.66 -17.68 15.19
CA LEU A 224 14.94 -17.06 15.53
C LEU A 224 15.70 -17.83 16.62
N ALA A 225 14.99 -18.41 17.59
CA ALA A 225 15.59 -19.25 18.63
C ALA A 225 16.10 -20.59 18.06
N ALA A 226 15.36 -21.22 17.14
CA ALA A 226 15.78 -22.43 16.45
C ALA A 226 17.05 -22.22 15.62
N ILE A 227 17.15 -21.11 14.88
CA ILE A 227 18.38 -20.75 14.12
C ILE A 227 19.62 -20.65 15.03
N ALA A 228 19.45 -20.16 16.26
CA ALA A 228 20.56 -19.99 17.21
C ALA A 228 21.06 -21.33 17.79
N LEU A 229 20.30 -22.41 17.68
CA LEU A 229 20.59 -23.73 18.24
C LEU A 229 20.57 -24.79 17.12
N PRO A 230 21.68 -25.04 16.42
CA PRO A 230 21.71 -26.01 15.32
C PRO A 230 21.41 -27.42 15.84
N ASP A 231 20.18 -27.91 15.60
CA ASP A 231 19.76 -29.28 15.88
C ASP A 231 19.98 -30.15 14.63
N PRO A 232 20.77 -31.23 14.68
CA PRO A 232 20.93 -32.15 13.56
C PRO A 232 19.63 -32.88 13.15
N ASN A 233 18.55 -32.83 13.95
CA ASN A 233 17.22 -33.37 13.66
C ASN A 233 16.18 -32.28 13.32
N ASP A 234 16.63 -31.10 12.89
CA ASP A 234 15.75 -29.93 12.73
C ASP A 234 14.50 -30.21 11.87
N LYS A 235 13.34 -30.11 12.53
CA LYS A 235 12.00 -30.21 11.92
C LYS A 235 11.36 -28.83 11.71
N ALA A 236 12.09 -27.75 11.94
CA ALA A 236 11.57 -26.40 11.77
C ALA A 236 11.09 -26.19 10.33
N PRO A 237 9.97 -25.45 10.14
CA PRO A 237 9.49 -25.12 8.81
C PRO A 237 10.58 -24.38 8.03
N ARG A 238 10.86 -24.84 6.81
CA ARG A 238 11.74 -24.10 5.89
C ARG A 238 11.03 -22.83 5.43
N THR A 239 11.40 -21.72 6.05
CA THR A 239 11.02 -20.35 5.70
C THR A 239 11.98 -19.78 4.65
N ILE A 240 11.74 -18.57 4.15
CA ILE A 240 12.75 -17.90 3.31
C ILE A 240 13.96 -17.43 4.12
N ILE A 241 13.90 -17.47 5.46
CA ILE A 241 14.99 -16.99 6.33
C ILE A 241 15.85 -18.17 6.81
N HIS A 242 15.29 -19.38 6.78
CA HIS A 242 15.84 -20.63 7.29
C HIS A 242 15.21 -21.82 6.58
#